data_AF-A0A6N7ABV3-F1
#
_entry.id   AF-A0A6N7ABV3-F1
#
_cell.length_a   1.000
_cell.length_b   1.000
_cell.length_c   1.000
_cell.angle_alpha   90.00
_cell.angle_beta   90.00
_cell.angle_gamma   90.00
#
_symmetry.space_group_name_H-M   'P 1'
#
loop_
_entity.id
_entity.type
_entity.pdbx_description
1 polymer ?
#
loop_
_entity_poly.entity_id
_entity_poly.type
_entity_poly.pdbx_seq_one_letter_code
_entity_poly.pdbx_strand_id
1 'polypeptide(L)'
;MQRKKLFITMVAIGVLLVITTGIWLASAQPASAQCGSSASSCKNCHEVQGEMPVNNDGTAWHQSHAFGDFCYICHAGNNQATDKAEAHTGMVPPLSDIKASCQQCHPDDLEASAQLYATALGVEIGSGTAPATTGPAATAAPDDTAGSVPVTTVLDVNDPNLVDYAQRYDEIVLGKRPVNWGNVILIAMIAMLAVGGGGFVVMNEKLVKVSFGDTKKVEGEYPGDVVDMLPAIARLKPQARKSLKNILGNPGKTEKVLGLIDEVVAEKKTEE
;
A
#
# COMPACT_ATOMS: atom_id res chain seq x y z
N MET A 1 -17.78 -22.47 37.07
CA MET A 1 -16.72 -21.50 37.41
C MET A 1 -15.58 -21.42 36.39
N GLN A 2 -15.07 -22.55 35.86
CA GLN A 2 -13.92 -22.55 34.94
C GLN A 2 -14.15 -21.83 33.59
N ARG A 3 -15.33 -21.96 32.97
CA ARG A 3 -15.66 -21.24 31.71
C ARG A 3 -15.67 -19.72 31.85
N LYS A 4 -16.09 -19.20 33.02
CA LYS A 4 -16.06 -17.75 33.31
C LYS A 4 -14.62 -17.25 33.47
N LYS A 5 -13.75 -18.03 34.11
CA LYS A 5 -12.32 -17.71 34.25
C LYS A 5 -11.63 -17.71 32.88
N LEU A 6 -11.88 -18.72 32.04
CA LEU A 6 -11.31 -18.81 30.69
C LEU A 6 -11.72 -17.61 29.81
N PHE A 7 -13.00 -17.21 29.87
CA PHE A 7 -13.49 -16.07 29.12
C PHE A 7 -12.82 -14.76 29.56
N ILE A 8 -12.68 -14.53 30.87
CA ILE A 8 -12.01 -13.34 31.43
C ILE A 8 -10.53 -13.32 31.02
N THR A 9 -9.84 -14.45 31.05
CA THR A 9 -8.43 -14.54 30.62
C THR A 9 -8.26 -14.22 29.14
N MET A 10 -9.14 -14.71 28.27
CA MET A 10 -9.09 -14.40 26.82
C MET A 10 -9.33 -12.92 26.53
N VAL A 11 -10.29 -12.30 27.23
CA VAL A 11 -10.55 -10.85 27.10
C VAL A 11 -9.35 -10.03 27.58
N ALA A 12 -8.74 -10.41 28.71
CA ALA A 12 -7.56 -9.72 29.23
C ALA A 12 -6.36 -9.81 28.27
N ILE A 13 -6.12 -10.98 27.67
CA ILE A 13 -5.06 -11.15 26.66
C ILE A 13 -5.35 -10.30 25.43
N GLY A 14 -6.59 -10.29 24.92
CA GLY A 14 -6.97 -9.47 23.77
C GLY A 14 -6.73 -7.98 24.01
N VAL A 15 -7.15 -7.47 25.16
CA VAL A 15 -6.92 -6.07 25.55
C VAL A 15 -5.43 -5.75 25.66
N LEU A 16 -4.64 -6.64 26.27
CA LEU A 16 -3.20 -6.45 26.37
C LEU A 16 -2.55 -6.38 24.98
N LEU A 17 -2.97 -7.24 24.06
CA LEU A 17 -2.45 -7.30 22.70
C LEU A 17 -2.78 -6.03 21.91
N VAL A 18 -3.98 -5.47 22.06
CA VAL A 18 -4.34 -4.18 21.45
C VAL A 18 -3.51 -3.04 22.02
N ILE A 19 -3.29 -3.01 23.34
CA ILE A 19 -2.51 -1.96 23.99
C ILE A 19 -1.04 -2.02 23.56
N THR A 20 -0.42 -3.21 23.57
CA THR A 20 0.98 -3.36 23.16
C THR A 20 1.17 -3.00 21.70
N THR A 21 0.24 -3.40 20.83
CA THR A 21 0.26 -3.03 19.40
C THR A 21 0.10 -1.53 19.23
N GLY A 22 -0.85 -0.90 19.94
CA GLY A 22 -1.06 0.55 19.89
C GLY A 22 0.15 1.36 20.34
N ILE A 23 0.84 0.92 21.40
CA ILE A 23 2.09 1.56 21.87
C ILE A 23 3.20 1.41 20.81
N TRP A 24 3.31 0.24 20.18
CA TRP A 24 4.29 0.00 19.12
C TRP A 24 4.05 0.87 17.87
N LEU A 25 2.79 1.05 17.48
CA LEU A 25 2.43 1.95 16.38
C LEU A 25 2.56 3.43 16.75
N ALA A 26 2.36 3.81 18.01
CA ALA A 26 2.55 5.19 18.46
C ALA A 26 4.02 5.61 18.48
N SER A 27 4.94 4.65 18.65
CA SER A 27 6.39 4.85 18.47
C SER A 27 6.86 4.69 17.03
N ALA A 28 5.95 4.53 16.06
CA ALA A 28 6.35 4.63 14.67
C ALA A 28 6.89 6.05 14.45
N GLN A 29 8.22 6.15 14.34
CA GLN A 29 8.83 7.37 13.86
C GLN A 29 8.17 7.72 12.52
N PRO A 30 7.99 9.01 12.20
CA PRO A 30 7.57 9.38 10.86
C PRO A 30 8.52 8.69 9.89
N ALA A 31 8.00 7.71 9.14
CA ALA A 31 8.69 7.25 7.97
C ALA A 31 8.76 8.49 7.08
N SER A 32 9.96 9.00 6.82
CA SER A 32 10.26 10.02 5.82
C SER A 32 9.98 9.49 4.40
N ALA A 33 8.85 8.82 4.22
CA ALA A 33 8.36 8.19 3.00
C ALA A 33 7.14 8.95 2.46
N GLN A 34 7.12 10.27 2.64
CA GLN A 34 6.21 11.19 1.95
C GLN A 34 6.98 12.36 1.35
N CYS A 35 8.00 12.03 0.54
CA CYS A 35 8.32 12.87 -0.62
C CYS A 35 7.69 12.14 -1.81
N GLY A 36 6.58 12.66 -2.33
CA GLY A 36 6.01 12.18 -3.59
C GLY A 36 7.11 12.24 -4.65
N SER A 37 7.55 11.06 -5.12
CA SER A 37 8.65 10.84 -6.08
C SER A 37 9.96 11.57 -5.75
N SER A 38 10.87 10.89 -5.04
CA SER A 38 12.32 10.98 -5.25
C SER A 38 13.01 12.35 -5.07
N ALA A 39 12.86 13.01 -3.92
CA ALA A 39 13.76 14.12 -3.60
C ALA A 39 15.18 13.56 -3.28
N SER A 40 16.16 13.79 -4.15
CA SER A 40 17.56 13.45 -3.91
C SER A 40 18.11 14.18 -2.69
N SER A 41 19.12 13.59 -2.05
CA SER A 41 19.89 14.29 -1.02
C SER A 41 20.51 15.59 -1.57
N CYS A 42 20.84 15.63 -2.86
CA CYS A 42 21.34 16.80 -3.55
C CYS A 42 20.35 17.97 -3.46
N LYS A 43 19.08 17.77 -3.86
CA LYS A 43 18.07 18.84 -3.84
C LYS A 43 17.71 19.27 -2.43
N ASN A 44 17.72 18.35 -1.47
CA ASN A 44 17.48 18.70 -0.07
C ASN A 44 18.55 19.68 0.47
N CYS A 45 19.83 19.43 0.21
CA CYS A 45 20.89 20.33 0.67
C CYS A 45 20.99 21.62 -0.18
N HIS A 46 20.94 21.49 -1.50
CA HIS A 46 21.20 22.62 -2.39
C HIS A 46 20.01 23.57 -2.53
N GLU A 47 18.79 23.05 -2.56
CA GLU A 47 17.59 23.85 -2.85
C GLU A 47 16.74 24.09 -1.61
N VAL A 48 16.49 23.07 -0.78
CA VAL A 48 15.65 23.21 0.41
C VAL A 48 16.41 23.90 1.55
N GLN A 49 17.65 23.48 1.82
CA GLN A 49 18.50 24.12 2.82
C GLN A 49 19.24 25.34 2.27
N GLY A 50 19.30 25.49 0.94
CA GLY A 50 19.84 26.69 0.29
C GLY A 50 21.37 26.82 0.34
N GLU A 51 22.09 25.70 0.47
CA GLU A 51 23.56 25.72 0.52
C GLU A 51 24.18 26.20 -0.81
N MET A 52 23.59 25.82 -1.94
CA MET A 52 23.93 26.35 -3.27
C MET A 52 22.75 26.11 -4.21
N PRO A 53 21.71 26.97 -4.13
CA PRO A 53 20.50 26.81 -4.94
C PRO A 53 20.80 27.19 -6.38
N VAL A 54 20.54 26.26 -7.31
CA VAL A 54 20.78 26.42 -8.74
C VAL A 54 19.50 26.39 -9.57
N ASN A 55 18.38 25.88 -9.04
CA ASN A 55 17.12 25.83 -9.80
C ASN A 55 16.60 27.22 -10.22
N ASN A 56 17.02 28.27 -9.52
CA ASN A 56 16.64 29.66 -9.79
C ASN A 56 17.86 30.56 -10.01
N ASP A 57 19.01 30.02 -10.42
CA ASP A 57 20.24 30.79 -10.66
C ASP A 57 20.19 31.71 -11.90
N GLY A 58 19.05 31.74 -12.59
CA GLY A 58 18.86 32.51 -13.82
C GLY A 58 19.50 31.87 -15.04
N THR A 59 20.14 30.71 -14.90
CA THR A 59 20.62 29.91 -16.01
C THR A 59 19.51 29.00 -16.51
N ALA A 60 19.25 29.01 -17.81
CA ALA A 60 18.30 28.08 -18.42
C ALA A 60 18.75 26.60 -18.29
N TRP A 61 20.03 26.37 -17.98
CA TRP A 61 20.65 25.06 -17.85
C TRP A 61 20.07 24.26 -16.69
N HIS A 62 20.10 24.77 -15.46
CA HIS A 62 19.58 24.04 -14.30
C HIS A 62 18.05 23.96 -14.32
N GLN A 63 17.36 24.99 -14.84
CA GLN A 63 15.90 25.02 -14.93
C GLN A 63 15.33 23.91 -15.84
N SER A 64 16.02 23.57 -16.93
CA SER A 64 15.50 22.63 -17.94
C SER A 64 15.31 21.22 -17.41
N HIS A 65 16.05 20.81 -16.37
CA HIS A 65 15.99 19.47 -15.78
C HIS A 65 15.70 19.46 -14.26
N ALA A 66 15.56 20.63 -13.63
CA ALA A 66 15.25 20.78 -12.21
C ALA A 66 13.93 20.13 -11.78
N PHE A 67 12.99 19.93 -12.72
CA PHE A 67 11.66 19.38 -12.45
C PHE A 67 11.70 17.94 -11.92
N GLY A 68 12.70 17.15 -12.32
CA GLY A 68 12.75 15.71 -12.04
C GLY A 68 13.80 15.30 -11.00
N ASP A 69 14.48 16.26 -10.37
CA ASP A 69 15.54 15.99 -9.39
C ASP A 69 16.67 15.10 -9.96
N PHE A 70 17.16 15.50 -11.12
CA PHE A 70 18.12 14.75 -11.92
C PHE A 70 19.57 15.22 -11.75
N CYS A 71 19.89 15.89 -10.63
CA CYS A 71 21.22 16.45 -10.38
C CYS A 71 22.32 15.40 -10.61
N TYR A 72 22.12 14.19 -10.10
CA TYR A 72 23.06 13.09 -10.19
C TYR A 72 23.20 12.48 -11.59
N ILE A 73 22.23 12.69 -12.49
CA ILE A 73 22.35 12.20 -13.87
C ILE A 73 23.41 13.02 -14.60
N CYS A 74 23.45 14.33 -14.35
CA CYS A 74 24.45 15.22 -14.92
C CYS A 74 25.77 15.19 -14.14
N HIS A 75 25.70 15.26 -12.82
CA HIS A 75 26.86 15.45 -11.96
C HIS A 75 27.42 14.15 -11.35
N ALA A 76 26.80 13.00 -11.60
CA ALA A 76 27.06 11.76 -10.87
C ALA A 76 26.88 11.95 -9.34
N GLY A 77 27.64 11.19 -8.53
CA GLY A 77 27.51 11.20 -7.07
C GLY A 77 26.40 10.29 -6.54
N ASN A 78 26.34 10.17 -5.21
CA ASN A 78 25.36 9.35 -4.51
C ASN A 78 24.17 10.22 -4.08
N ASN A 79 23.08 10.15 -4.84
CA ASN A 79 21.87 10.92 -4.61
C ASN A 79 21.02 10.43 -3.42
N GLN A 80 21.41 9.34 -2.76
CA GLN A 80 20.76 8.80 -1.56
C GLN A 80 21.55 9.10 -0.29
N ALA A 81 22.85 9.39 -0.39
CA ALA A 81 23.70 9.64 0.78
C ALA A 81 23.33 10.97 1.44
N THR A 82 23.17 10.95 2.77
CA THR A 82 22.93 12.16 3.57
C THR A 82 24.21 12.83 4.04
N ASP A 83 25.33 12.10 4.03
CA ASP A 83 26.66 12.67 4.28
C ASP A 83 27.17 13.39 3.02
N LYS A 84 27.77 14.57 3.21
CA LYS A 84 28.23 15.42 2.10
C LYS A 84 29.39 14.78 1.33
N ALA A 85 30.34 14.16 2.01
CA ALA A 85 31.50 13.57 1.35
C ALA A 85 31.10 12.32 0.57
N GLU A 86 30.22 11.50 1.15
CA GLU A 86 29.67 10.33 0.48
C GLU A 86 28.79 10.73 -0.73
N ALA A 87 27.91 11.73 -0.59
CA ALA A 87 27.08 12.22 -1.68
C ALA A 87 27.90 12.75 -2.86
N HIS A 88 29.04 13.39 -2.58
CA HIS A 88 29.93 13.94 -3.61
C HIS A 88 30.96 12.95 -4.15
N THR A 89 31.01 11.73 -3.62
CA THR A 89 31.98 10.73 -4.08
C THR A 89 31.67 10.34 -5.53
N GLY A 90 32.67 10.50 -6.41
CA GLY A 90 32.54 10.16 -7.83
C GLY A 90 31.76 11.19 -8.65
N MET A 91 31.51 12.40 -8.12
CA MET A 91 30.94 13.48 -8.93
C MET A 91 31.87 13.88 -10.07
N VAL A 92 31.28 14.22 -11.20
CA VAL A 92 31.99 14.66 -12.40
C VAL A 92 31.40 15.95 -12.97
N PRO A 93 32.18 16.75 -13.71
CA PRO A 93 31.64 17.84 -14.49
C PRO A 93 30.67 17.31 -15.55
N PRO A 94 29.44 17.84 -15.67
CA PRO A 94 28.41 17.29 -16.57
C PRO A 94 28.77 17.24 -18.06
N LEU A 95 29.67 18.12 -18.50
CA LEU A 95 30.09 18.19 -19.90
C LEU A 95 31.40 17.43 -20.16
N SER A 96 31.97 16.77 -19.16
CA SER A 96 33.18 15.94 -19.31
C SER A 96 32.91 14.63 -20.06
N ASP A 97 31.71 14.04 -19.88
CA ASP A 97 31.24 12.87 -20.62
C ASP A 97 29.75 13.01 -20.94
N ILE A 98 29.44 13.61 -22.09
CA ILE A 98 28.06 13.82 -22.53
C ILE A 98 27.32 12.50 -22.78
N LYS A 99 28.03 11.40 -23.09
CA LYS A 99 27.36 10.11 -23.27
C LYS A 99 26.84 9.58 -21.95
N ALA A 100 27.65 9.66 -20.90
CA ALA A 100 27.23 9.29 -19.55
C ALA A 100 26.08 10.18 -19.05
N SER A 101 26.17 11.50 -19.26
CA SER A 101 25.24 12.47 -18.66
C SER A 101 23.95 12.70 -19.45
N CYS A 102 23.93 12.51 -20.78
CA CYS A 102 22.81 12.97 -21.62
C CYS A 102 22.20 11.88 -22.52
N GLN A 103 22.97 10.87 -22.95
CA GLN A 103 22.55 9.94 -24.02
C GLN A 103 21.28 9.14 -23.70
N GLN A 104 21.00 8.89 -22.41
CA GLN A 104 19.81 8.14 -22.00
C GLN A 104 18.50 8.81 -22.41
N CYS A 105 18.48 10.15 -22.50
CA CYS A 105 17.31 10.94 -22.87
C CYS A 105 17.45 11.58 -24.26
N HIS A 106 18.69 11.81 -24.71
CA HIS A 106 19.02 12.44 -25.99
C HIS A 106 19.82 11.48 -26.90
N PRO A 107 19.24 10.36 -27.36
CA PRO A 107 19.98 9.40 -28.18
C PRO A 107 20.23 9.92 -29.61
N ASP A 108 19.35 10.78 -30.12
CA ASP A 108 19.36 11.23 -31.52
C ASP A 108 19.93 12.64 -31.70
N ASP A 109 20.03 13.43 -30.62
CA ASP A 109 20.41 14.84 -30.65
C ASP A 109 21.46 15.21 -29.57
N LEU A 110 22.17 14.21 -29.04
CA LEU A 110 23.14 14.32 -27.95
C LEU A 110 24.07 15.53 -28.08
N GLU A 111 24.82 15.62 -29.17
CA GLU A 111 25.84 16.63 -29.39
C GLU A 111 25.23 18.02 -29.57
N ALA A 112 24.09 18.11 -30.28
CA ALA A 112 23.40 19.37 -30.49
C ALA A 112 22.86 19.94 -29.17
N SER A 113 22.25 19.09 -28.35
CA SER A 113 21.73 19.46 -27.03
C SER A 113 22.85 19.82 -26.06
N ALA A 114 23.95 19.06 -26.03
CA ALA A 114 25.11 19.39 -25.19
C ALA A 114 25.78 20.71 -25.60
N GLN A 115 25.86 21.01 -26.91
CA GLN A 115 26.51 22.22 -27.41
C GLN A 115 25.79 23.51 -27.00
N LEU A 116 24.45 23.49 -26.89
CA LEU A 116 23.69 24.64 -26.38
C LEU A 116 24.15 25.04 -24.99
N TYR A 117 24.40 24.06 -24.14
CA TYR A 117 24.82 24.28 -22.76
C TYR A 117 26.31 24.58 -22.63
N ALA A 118 27.16 23.93 -23.41
CA ALA A 118 28.57 24.28 -23.53
C ALA A 118 28.74 25.76 -23.91
N THR A 119 27.95 26.23 -24.89
CA THR A 119 27.93 27.63 -25.32
C THR A 119 27.41 28.56 -24.23
N ALA A 120 26.32 28.20 -23.55
CA ALA A 120 25.75 29.01 -22.47
C ALA A 120 26.70 29.14 -21.27
N LEU A 121 27.46 28.08 -20.96
CA LEU A 121 28.40 28.02 -19.85
C LEU A 121 29.81 28.52 -20.22
N GLY A 122 30.09 28.76 -21.50
CA GLY A 122 31.41 29.16 -21.99
C GLY A 122 32.49 28.09 -21.81
N VAL A 123 32.10 26.81 -21.86
CA VAL A 123 33.01 25.66 -21.71
C VAL A 123 33.01 24.79 -22.97
N GLU A 124 34.07 24.01 -23.18
CA GLU A 124 34.15 23.05 -24.28
C GLU A 124 33.62 21.69 -23.84
N ILE A 125 32.91 20.99 -24.73
CA ILE A 125 32.49 19.61 -24.48
C ILE A 125 33.74 18.73 -24.34
N GLY A 126 33.75 17.87 -23.33
CA GLY A 126 34.91 17.07 -22.94
C GLY A 126 35.91 17.83 -22.07
N SER A 127 35.71 19.13 -21.80
CA SER A 127 36.49 19.79 -20.76
C SER A 127 36.05 19.26 -19.38
N GLY A 128 36.96 18.62 -18.67
CA GLY A 128 36.78 18.17 -17.28
C GLY A 128 36.79 19.33 -16.27
N THR A 129 36.52 20.55 -16.72
CA THR A 129 36.56 21.74 -15.88
C THR A 129 35.13 22.13 -15.56
N ALA A 130 34.75 22.06 -14.29
CA ALA A 130 33.48 22.62 -13.84
C ALA A 130 33.45 24.13 -14.19
N PRO A 131 32.28 24.69 -14.57
CA PRO A 131 32.15 26.13 -14.75
C PRO A 131 32.61 26.84 -13.48
N ALA A 132 33.49 27.83 -13.61
CA ALA A 132 33.90 28.67 -12.50
C ALA A 132 32.67 29.43 -12.00
N THR A 133 32.16 29.09 -10.83
CA THR A 133 31.18 29.92 -10.12
C THR A 133 31.87 31.23 -9.75
N THR A 134 31.46 32.34 -10.38
CA THR A 134 31.85 33.69 -9.96
C THR A 134 31.14 34.04 -8.66
N GLY A 135 31.59 33.46 -7.54
CA GLY A 135 31.38 33.97 -6.20
C GLY A 135 32.55 34.87 -5.78
N PRO A 136 32.36 35.86 -4.89
CA PRO A 136 33.42 36.77 -4.50
C PRO A 136 34.58 36.03 -3.83
N ALA A 137 35.79 36.38 -4.27
CA ALA A 137 37.05 35.75 -3.92
C ALA A 137 37.24 35.57 -2.40
N ALA A 138 37.35 34.32 -1.96
CA ALA A 138 37.91 33.98 -0.66
C ALA A 138 39.42 33.76 -0.83
N THR A 139 40.18 34.54 -0.08
CA THR A 139 41.65 34.56 0.01
C THR A 139 42.22 33.18 0.30
N ALA A 140 43.24 32.79 -0.46
CA ALA A 140 44.00 31.56 -0.30
C ALA A 140 44.74 31.49 1.05
N ALA A 141 44.77 30.31 1.66
CA ALA A 141 45.72 29.90 2.68
C ALA A 141 46.46 28.63 2.22
N PRO A 142 47.73 28.41 2.62
CA PRO A 142 48.64 27.54 1.91
C PRO A 142 48.59 26.06 2.33
N ASP A 143 49.07 25.23 1.41
CA ASP A 143 49.64 23.87 1.52
C ASP A 143 49.68 23.23 2.91
N ASP A 144 49.04 22.07 3.04
CA ASP A 144 49.45 21.08 4.03
C ASP A 144 49.36 19.64 3.46
N THR A 145 50.55 19.16 3.11
CA THR A 145 51.08 17.80 3.27
C THR A 145 50.14 16.60 3.10
N ALA A 146 50.34 15.88 1.99
CA ALA A 146 49.79 14.56 1.71
C ALA A 146 50.18 13.53 2.79
N GLY A 147 49.22 13.22 3.69
CA GLY A 147 49.25 12.06 4.56
C GLY A 147 48.59 10.87 3.87
N SER A 148 49.38 9.90 3.43
CA SER A 148 48.91 8.60 2.96
C SER A 148 48.26 7.83 4.12
N VAL A 149 46.94 7.77 4.14
CA VAL A 149 46.14 6.93 5.05
C VAL A 149 46.00 5.54 4.41
N PRO A 150 46.23 4.43 5.15
CA PRO A 150 46.06 3.09 4.59
C PRO A 150 44.58 2.83 4.31
N VAL A 151 44.27 2.49 3.06
CA VAL A 151 42.96 2.05 2.61
C VAL A 151 42.67 0.68 3.22
N THR A 152 41.92 0.66 4.31
CA THR A 152 41.13 -0.50 4.73
C THR A 152 39.66 -0.12 4.69
N THR A 153 39.16 0.29 3.53
CA THR A 153 37.71 0.29 3.26
C THR A 153 37.32 -1.13 2.87
N VAL A 154 37.07 -1.96 3.89
CA VAL A 154 36.25 -3.15 3.70
C VAL A 154 34.86 -2.62 3.36
N LEU A 155 34.53 -2.61 2.07
CA LEU A 155 33.17 -2.35 1.58
C LEU A 155 32.25 -3.38 2.25
N ASP A 156 31.37 -2.92 3.13
CA ASP A 156 30.32 -3.76 3.68
C ASP A 156 29.31 -4.03 2.56
N VAL A 157 29.40 -5.21 1.97
CA VAL A 157 28.57 -5.65 0.83
C VAL A 157 27.08 -5.72 1.22
N ASN A 158 26.72 -5.60 2.51
CA ASN A 158 25.35 -5.63 2.99
C ASN A 158 24.82 -4.25 3.45
N ASP A 159 25.46 -3.15 3.07
CA ASP A 159 24.91 -1.82 3.37
C ASP A 159 23.63 -1.58 2.54
N PRO A 160 22.46 -1.36 3.17
CA PRO A 160 21.21 -1.09 2.47
C PRO A 160 21.22 0.19 1.63
N ASN A 161 22.23 1.06 1.77
CA ASN A 161 22.42 2.28 1.00
C ASN A 161 23.47 2.12 -0.13
N LEU A 162 24.17 0.98 -0.20
CA LEU A 162 25.15 0.71 -1.25
C LEU A 162 24.44 0.09 -2.47
N VAL A 163 24.49 0.81 -3.60
CA VAL A 163 23.98 0.28 -4.87
C VAL A 163 24.97 -0.74 -5.42
N ASP A 164 24.62 -2.03 -5.33
CA ASP A 164 25.38 -3.10 -5.98
C ASP A 164 25.13 -3.07 -7.50
N TYR A 165 26.04 -2.40 -8.21
CA TYR A 165 26.01 -2.30 -9.68
C TYR A 165 26.18 -3.66 -10.37
N ALA A 166 26.84 -4.64 -9.75
CA ALA A 166 26.99 -5.98 -10.31
C ALA A 166 25.65 -6.74 -10.22
N GLN A 167 24.97 -6.68 -9.08
CA GLN A 167 23.63 -7.22 -8.93
C GLN A 167 22.65 -6.57 -9.91
N ARG A 168 22.72 -5.25 -10.09
CA ARG A 168 21.86 -4.52 -11.03
C ARG A 168 22.13 -4.89 -12.50
N TYR A 169 23.38 -5.14 -12.86
CA TYR A 169 23.73 -5.66 -14.18
C TYR A 169 23.19 -7.08 -14.39
N ASP A 170 23.32 -7.95 -13.39
CA ASP A 170 22.79 -9.32 -13.42
C ASP A 170 21.27 -9.34 -13.58
N GLU A 171 20.55 -8.43 -12.94
CA GLU A 171 19.09 -8.32 -13.03
C GLU A 171 18.61 -7.77 -14.38
N ILE A 172 19.26 -6.73 -14.90
CA ILE A 172 18.81 -6.00 -16.11
C ILE A 172 19.31 -6.66 -17.40
N VAL A 173 20.58 -7.07 -17.43
CA VAL A 173 21.24 -7.57 -18.64
C VAL A 173 21.17 -9.09 -18.72
N LEU A 174 21.41 -9.79 -17.61
CA LEU A 174 21.42 -11.25 -17.58
C LEU A 174 20.08 -11.87 -17.16
N GLY A 175 19.12 -11.05 -16.72
CA GLY A 175 17.79 -11.50 -16.27
C GLY A 175 17.82 -12.36 -15.00
N LYS A 176 18.93 -12.37 -14.27
CA LYS A 176 19.09 -13.13 -13.03
C LYS A 176 18.50 -12.32 -11.88
N ARG A 177 17.24 -12.60 -11.53
CA ARG A 177 16.60 -11.99 -10.35
C ARG A 177 16.97 -12.78 -9.10
N PRO A 178 17.52 -12.14 -8.05
CA PRO A 178 17.67 -12.80 -6.76
C PRO A 178 16.30 -13.16 -6.22
N VAL A 179 16.19 -14.36 -5.64
CA VAL A 179 14.94 -14.82 -5.05
C VAL A 179 14.69 -13.98 -3.79
N ASN A 180 13.71 -13.09 -3.85
CA ASN A 180 13.27 -12.35 -2.67
C ASN A 180 12.56 -13.33 -1.73
N TRP A 181 13.29 -13.80 -0.72
CA TRP A 181 12.78 -14.72 0.29
C TRP A 181 11.57 -14.17 1.05
N GLY A 182 11.45 -12.85 1.19
CA GLY A 182 10.26 -12.20 1.75
C GLY A 182 9.01 -12.45 0.91
N ASN A 183 9.10 -12.34 -0.41
CA ASN A 183 8.00 -12.67 -1.33
C ASN A 183 7.65 -14.17 -1.29
N VAL A 184 8.65 -15.04 -1.15
CA VAL A 184 8.42 -16.50 -1.00
C VAL A 184 7.66 -16.81 0.29
N ILE A 185 8.07 -16.19 1.41
CA ILE A 185 7.39 -16.34 2.70
C ILE A 185 5.94 -15.81 2.61
N LEU A 186 5.74 -14.65 1.98
CA LEU A 186 4.42 -14.06 1.81
C LEU A 186 3.50 -14.98 0.99
N ILE A 187 3.99 -15.51 -0.13
CA ILE A 187 3.23 -16.47 -0.96
C ILE A 187 2.90 -17.74 -0.16
N ALA A 188 3.84 -18.25 0.64
CA ALA A 188 3.61 -19.40 1.50
C ALA A 188 2.52 -19.13 2.56
N MET A 189 2.51 -17.93 3.17
CA MET A 189 1.48 -17.54 4.13
C MET A 189 0.11 -17.39 3.47
N ILE A 190 0.04 -16.79 2.28
CA ILE A 190 -1.22 -16.68 1.51
C ILE A 190 -1.75 -18.06 1.15
N ALA A 191 -0.88 -18.97 0.69
CA ALA A 191 -1.26 -20.35 0.38
C ALA A 191 -1.76 -21.08 1.64
N MET A 192 -1.09 -20.92 2.78
CA MET A 192 -1.51 -21.49 4.05
C MET A 192 -2.87 -20.94 4.52
N LEU A 193 -3.12 -19.65 4.34
CA LEU A 193 -4.39 -19.01 4.69
C LEU A 193 -5.51 -19.47 3.75
N ALA A 194 -5.23 -19.61 2.46
CA ALA A 194 -6.20 -20.12 1.48
C ALA A 194 -6.54 -21.60 1.75
N VAL A 195 -5.54 -22.45 2.00
CA VAL A 195 -5.75 -23.87 2.29
C VAL A 195 -6.38 -24.07 3.67
N GLY A 196 -5.88 -23.38 4.69
CA GLY A 196 -6.38 -23.47 6.06
C GLY A 196 -7.76 -22.84 6.21
N GLY A 197 -7.93 -21.60 5.76
CA GLY A 197 -9.21 -20.88 5.80
C GLY A 197 -10.24 -21.48 4.86
N GLY A 198 -9.89 -21.76 3.61
CA GLY A 198 -10.79 -22.41 2.65
C GLY A 198 -11.17 -23.84 3.07
N GLY A 199 -10.22 -24.64 3.55
CA GLY A 199 -10.47 -25.96 4.09
C GLY A 199 -11.36 -25.95 5.32
N PHE A 200 -11.15 -25.00 6.25
CA PHE A 200 -11.99 -24.80 7.43
C PHE A 200 -13.42 -24.43 7.04
N VAL A 201 -13.62 -23.52 6.09
CA VAL A 201 -14.95 -23.14 5.60
C VAL A 201 -15.66 -24.33 4.97
N VAL A 202 -15.01 -25.10 4.08
CA VAL A 202 -15.63 -26.27 3.44
C VAL A 202 -16.01 -27.36 4.45
N MET A 203 -15.16 -27.63 5.45
CA MET A 203 -15.47 -28.57 6.53
C MET A 203 -16.63 -28.07 7.40
N ASN A 204 -16.65 -26.76 7.69
CA ASN A 204 -17.69 -26.17 8.53
C ASN A 204 -19.02 -26.02 7.79
N GLU A 205 -19.03 -25.73 6.50
CA GLU A 205 -20.26 -25.71 5.66
C GLU A 205 -20.83 -27.11 5.46
N LYS A 206 -20.01 -28.17 5.42
CA LYS A 206 -20.50 -29.54 5.49
C LYS A 206 -21.14 -29.90 6.84
N LEU A 207 -20.70 -29.26 7.92
CA LEU A 207 -21.25 -29.48 9.27
C LEU A 207 -22.47 -28.60 9.55
N VAL A 208 -22.52 -27.40 8.98
CA VAL A 208 -23.66 -26.49 9.05
C VAL A 208 -24.50 -26.72 7.81
N LYS A 209 -25.29 -27.81 7.82
CA LYS A 209 -26.53 -27.84 7.03
C LYS A 209 -27.37 -26.64 7.48
N VAL A 210 -27.26 -25.51 6.78
CA VAL A 210 -28.22 -24.43 6.88
C VAL A 210 -29.52 -24.99 6.30
N SER A 211 -30.29 -25.62 7.18
CA SER A 211 -31.69 -25.95 6.92
C SER A 211 -32.41 -24.62 6.78
N PHE A 212 -32.50 -24.12 5.55
CA PHE A 212 -33.59 -23.25 5.17
C PHE A 212 -34.84 -24.10 5.35
N GLY A 213 -35.58 -23.80 6.42
CA GLY A 213 -36.55 -24.68 7.07
C GLY A 213 -37.29 -25.62 6.11
N ASP A 214 -37.21 -26.91 6.42
CA ASP A 214 -37.81 -28.01 5.66
C ASP A 214 -39.23 -27.66 5.19
N THR A 215 -39.39 -27.38 3.90
CA THR A 215 -40.71 -27.36 3.27
C THR A 215 -41.18 -28.81 3.19
N LYS A 216 -41.92 -29.26 4.20
CA LYS A 216 -42.54 -30.58 4.18
C LYS A 216 -43.58 -30.60 3.06
N LYS A 217 -43.46 -31.53 2.11
CA LYS A 217 -44.52 -31.78 1.13
C LYS A 217 -45.79 -32.14 1.90
N VAL A 218 -46.89 -31.45 1.58
CA VAL A 218 -48.21 -31.76 2.13
C VAL A 218 -48.67 -33.05 1.44
N GLU A 219 -48.87 -34.12 2.22
CA GLU A 219 -49.34 -35.41 1.72
C GLU A 219 -50.86 -35.49 1.92
N GLY A 220 -51.62 -35.65 0.83
CA GLY A 220 -53.08 -35.83 0.85
C GLY A 220 -53.83 -34.96 -0.18
N GLU A 221 -55.08 -35.34 -0.46
CA GLU A 221 -56.03 -34.49 -1.18
C GLU A 221 -56.76 -33.60 -0.17
N TYR A 222 -56.74 -32.29 -0.42
CA TYR A 222 -57.42 -31.30 0.41
C TYR A 222 -58.49 -30.60 -0.42
N PRO A 223 -59.61 -30.18 0.21
CA PRO A 223 -60.60 -29.32 -0.44
C PRO A 223 -59.96 -28.06 -1.02
N GLY A 224 -60.43 -27.62 -2.19
CA GLY A 224 -59.82 -26.51 -2.95
C GLY A 224 -59.81 -25.19 -2.17
N ASP A 225 -60.85 -24.94 -1.38
CA ASP A 225 -60.96 -23.78 -0.49
C ASP A 225 -59.86 -23.73 0.58
N VAL A 226 -59.40 -24.88 1.08
CA VAL A 226 -58.28 -24.95 2.03
C VAL A 226 -56.95 -24.63 1.35
N VAL A 227 -56.78 -25.09 0.11
CA VAL A 227 -55.58 -24.82 -0.70
C VAL A 227 -55.48 -23.33 -1.05
N ASP A 228 -56.59 -22.71 -1.39
CA ASP A 228 -56.67 -21.29 -1.74
C ASP A 228 -56.33 -20.36 -0.56
N MET A 229 -56.50 -20.82 0.68
CA MET A 229 -56.12 -20.07 1.88
C MET A 229 -54.62 -20.12 2.22
N LEU A 230 -53.86 -21.08 1.67
CA LEU A 230 -52.44 -21.26 2.01
C LEU A 230 -51.58 -20.02 1.75
N PRO A 231 -51.71 -19.29 0.62
CA PRO A 231 -50.93 -18.07 0.38
C PRO A 231 -51.24 -16.97 1.39
N ALA A 232 -52.50 -16.85 1.82
CA ALA A 232 -52.91 -15.87 2.82
C ALA A 232 -52.33 -16.20 4.20
N ILE A 233 -52.34 -17.48 4.60
CA ILE A 233 -51.73 -17.96 5.84
C ILE A 233 -50.21 -17.78 5.82
N ALA A 234 -49.56 -18.00 4.68
CA ALA A 234 -48.11 -17.83 4.53
C ALA A 234 -47.66 -16.37 4.73
N ARG A 235 -48.50 -15.39 4.38
CA ARG A 235 -48.22 -13.95 4.57
C ARG A 235 -48.35 -13.48 6.01
N LEU A 236 -48.92 -14.28 6.91
CA LEU A 236 -49.04 -13.93 8.32
C LEU A 236 -47.67 -13.94 9.03
N LYS A 237 -47.52 -13.07 10.04
CA LYS A 237 -46.34 -13.06 10.93
C LYS A 237 -46.18 -14.44 11.62
N PRO A 238 -44.95 -14.88 11.93
CA PRO A 238 -44.71 -16.20 12.56
C PRO A 238 -45.54 -16.46 13.82
N GLN A 239 -45.68 -15.43 14.68
CA GLN A 239 -46.50 -15.51 15.88
C GLN A 239 -47.99 -15.72 15.57
N ALA A 240 -48.52 -15.07 14.53
CA ALA A 240 -49.91 -15.22 14.12
C ALA A 240 -50.19 -16.62 13.54
N ARG A 241 -49.24 -17.20 12.78
CA ARG A 241 -49.34 -18.60 12.32
C ARG A 241 -49.35 -19.59 13.48
N LYS A 242 -48.55 -19.34 14.53
CA LYS A 242 -48.53 -20.16 15.75
C LYS A 242 -49.86 -20.08 16.50
N SER A 243 -50.43 -18.89 16.65
CA SER A 243 -51.74 -18.70 17.26
C SER A 243 -52.85 -19.39 16.45
N LEU A 244 -52.85 -19.24 15.13
CA LEU A 244 -53.81 -19.91 14.24
C LEU A 244 -53.72 -21.44 14.34
N LYS A 245 -52.51 -22.00 14.36
CA LYS A 245 -52.29 -23.44 14.58
C LYS A 245 -52.85 -23.91 15.92
N ASN A 246 -52.67 -23.14 17.00
CA ASN A 246 -53.19 -23.49 18.32
C ASN A 246 -54.72 -23.47 18.37
N ILE A 247 -55.35 -22.52 17.66
CA ILE A 247 -56.81 -22.44 17.55
C ILE A 247 -57.32 -23.67 16.79
N LEU A 248 -56.82 -23.90 15.56
CA LEU A 248 -57.21 -25.02 14.69
C LEU A 248 -56.95 -26.40 15.31
N GLY A 249 -56.05 -26.50 16.30
CA GLY A 249 -55.83 -27.72 17.07
C GLY A 249 -57.03 -28.16 17.94
N ASN A 250 -58.07 -27.33 18.06
CA ASN A 250 -59.31 -27.69 18.74
C ASN A 250 -60.52 -27.23 17.90
N PRO A 251 -61.14 -28.12 17.11
CA PRO A 251 -62.18 -27.74 16.15
C PRO A 251 -63.42 -27.12 16.82
N GLY A 252 -63.90 -27.69 17.93
CA GLY A 252 -65.09 -27.17 18.61
C GLY A 252 -64.89 -25.80 19.27
N LYS A 253 -63.66 -25.42 19.64
CA LYS A 253 -63.35 -24.05 20.09
C LYS A 253 -63.12 -23.10 18.92
N THR A 254 -62.57 -23.62 17.82
CA THR A 254 -62.35 -22.85 16.59
C THR A 254 -63.66 -22.36 16.01
N GLU A 255 -64.66 -23.22 15.87
CA GLU A 255 -65.98 -22.86 15.34
C GLU A 255 -66.62 -21.71 16.13
N LYS A 256 -66.53 -21.75 17.46
CA LYS A 256 -67.04 -20.68 18.33
C LYS A 256 -66.31 -19.35 18.13
N VAL A 257 -64.98 -19.40 18.03
CA VAL A 257 -64.16 -18.20 17.80
C VAL A 257 -64.41 -17.62 16.42
N LEU A 258 -64.51 -18.46 15.39
CA LEU A 258 -64.81 -18.02 14.03
C LEU A 258 -66.22 -17.43 13.92
N GLY A 259 -67.22 -18.03 14.60
CA GLY A 259 -68.57 -17.47 14.67
C GLY A 259 -68.61 -16.08 15.30
N LEU A 260 -67.88 -15.88 16.42
CA LEU A 260 -67.79 -14.55 17.06
C LEU A 260 -67.04 -13.52 16.19
N ILE A 261 -66.03 -13.95 15.44
CA ILE A 261 -65.32 -13.07 14.49
C ILE A 261 -66.24 -12.67 13.35
N ASP A 262 -67.02 -13.61 12.81
CA ASP A 262 -67.94 -13.34 11.70
C ASP A 262 -69.03 -12.34 12.12
N GLU A 263 -69.58 -12.48 13.34
CA GLU A 263 -70.53 -11.53 13.92
C GLU A 263 -69.94 -10.12 14.03
N VAL A 264 -68.72 -9.97 14.55
CA VAL A 264 -68.03 -8.67 14.69
C VAL A 264 -67.63 -8.07 13.32
N VAL A 265 -67.29 -8.91 12.35
CA VAL A 265 -66.92 -8.45 10.99
C VAL A 265 -68.16 -8.10 10.17
N ALA A 266 -69.28 -8.77 10.40
CA ALA A 266 -70.55 -8.48 9.75
C ALA A 266 -71.17 -7.17 10.26
N GLU A 267 -71.13 -6.90 11.57
CA GLU A 267 -71.65 -5.65 12.16
C GLU A 267 -70.93 -4.40 11.60
N LYS A 268 -69.64 -4.50 11.30
CA LYS A 268 -68.86 -3.40 10.70
C LYS A 268 -69.25 -3.03 9.27
N LYS A 269 -70.02 -3.86 8.56
CA LYS A 269 -70.49 -3.56 7.18
C LYS A 269 -71.83 -2.85 7.13
N THR A 270 -72.51 -2.66 8.27
CA THR A 270 -73.86 -2.10 8.35
C THR A 270 -73.93 -0.65 8.83
N GLU A 271 -72.79 0.02 9.06
CA GLU A 271 -72.71 1.43 9.51
C GLU A 271 -72.07 2.39 8.48
N GLU A 272 -72.25 2.14 7.17
CA GLU A 272 -72.05 3.16 6.13
C GLU A 272 -73.39 3.66 5.56
#